data_AF-A0A377KBE6-F1
#
_entry.id   AF-A0A377KBE6-F1
#
_cell.length_a   1.000
_cell.length_b   1.000
_cell.length_c   1.000
_cell.angle_alpha   90.00
_cell.angle_beta   90.00
_cell.angle_gamma   90.00
#
_symmetry.space_group_name_H-M   'P 1'
#
loop_
_entity.id
_entity.type
_entity.pdbx_description
1 polymer ?
#
loop_
_entity_poly.entity_id
_entity_poly.type
_entity_poly.pdbx_seq_one_letter_code
_entity_poly.pdbx_strand_id
1 'polypeptide(L)'
;MALPSSETYGEIDGVLGNDPAYGMPVTWIQPAQKAKALNMGYQVIDSASVIATHVNKIVRSYIPDLFNYDDITQLHNRLSSMAPRLAEDLSAALNYSQLLKVYRALLTEGVSLRDIVTIATVLVASSAVTKDHILLAADVRLALRRSITHPFVSQAGADGVYAE
;
A
#
# COMPACT_ATOMS: atom_id res chain seq x y z
N MET A 1 -16.09 8.45 15.33
CA MET A 1 -16.68 8.58 13.98
C MET A 1 -17.55 7.37 13.71
N ALA A 2 -18.80 7.57 13.30
CA ALA A 2 -19.70 6.49 12.92
C ALA A 2 -19.81 6.45 11.40
N LEU A 3 -19.56 5.27 10.84
CA LEU A 3 -19.71 4.96 9.42
C LEU A 3 -20.97 4.11 9.24
N PRO A 4 -21.86 4.48 8.31
CA PRO A 4 -23.00 3.63 7.97
C PRO A 4 -22.49 2.31 7.37
N SER A 5 -23.10 1.20 7.77
CA SER A 5 -22.91 -0.10 7.11
C SER A 5 -23.99 -0.30 6.04
N SER A 6 -24.00 -1.48 5.39
CA SER A 6 -25.00 -1.85 4.39
C SER A 6 -26.43 -1.80 4.93
N GLU A 7 -26.64 -2.13 6.21
CA GLU A 7 -27.93 -2.01 6.89
C GLU A 7 -27.79 -1.13 8.13
N THR A 8 -28.46 0.02 8.12
CA THR A 8 -28.57 0.90 9.29
C THR A 8 -30.02 1.10 9.67
N TYR A 9 -30.30 1.07 10.97
CA TYR A 9 -31.66 1.16 11.52
C TYR A 9 -31.98 2.60 11.95
N GLY A 10 -31.90 3.52 10.99
CA GLY A 10 -32.16 4.96 11.18
C GLY A 10 -30.90 5.81 11.36
N GLU A 11 -31.09 7.13 11.47
CA GLU A 11 -30.00 8.10 11.62
C GLU A 11 -29.62 8.33 13.09
N ILE A 12 -28.34 8.64 13.31
CA ILE A 12 -27.81 8.98 14.64
C ILE A 12 -27.51 10.47 14.75
N ASP A 13 -27.82 11.05 15.91
CA ASP A 13 -27.50 12.46 16.19
C ASP A 13 -25.99 12.67 16.28
N GLY A 14 -25.49 13.69 15.59
CA GLY A 14 -24.08 14.08 15.64
C GLY A 14 -23.74 15.15 14.61
N VAL A 15 -22.43 15.43 14.46
CA VAL A 15 -21.93 16.37 13.46
C VAL A 15 -21.65 15.61 12.16
N LEU A 16 -22.37 15.96 11.09
CA LEU A 16 -22.14 15.40 9.77
C LEU A 16 -20.77 15.84 9.22
N GLY A 17 -20.09 14.94 8.53
CA GLY A 17 -18.82 15.22 7.88
C GLY A 17 -18.43 14.13 6.89
N ASN A 18 -17.20 14.18 6.41
CA ASN A 18 -16.64 13.17 5.52
C ASN A 18 -15.42 12.51 6.16
N ASP A 19 -15.26 11.21 5.95
CA ASP A 19 -14.06 10.48 6.32
C ASP A 19 -12.85 11.09 5.58
N PRO A 20 -11.78 11.50 6.28
CA PRO A 20 -10.66 12.19 5.65
C PRO A 20 -9.82 11.27 4.75
N ALA A 21 -9.87 9.94 4.94
CA ALA A 21 -9.15 9.02 4.09
C ALA A 21 -9.93 8.76 2.79
N TYR A 22 -11.19 8.33 2.86
CA TYR A 22 -11.95 7.82 1.72
C TYR A 22 -13.01 8.80 1.19
N GLY A 23 -13.28 9.90 1.90
CA GLY A 23 -14.28 10.89 1.50
C GLY A 23 -15.73 10.44 1.69
N MET A 24 -15.95 9.34 2.42
CA MET A 24 -17.28 8.79 2.66
C MET A 24 -18.06 9.63 3.67
N PRO A 25 -19.38 9.78 3.52
CA PRO A 25 -20.21 10.43 4.53
C PRO A 25 -20.12 9.72 5.88
N VAL A 26 -19.92 10.49 6.95
CA VAL A 26 -19.82 9.99 8.33
C VAL A 26 -20.54 10.91 9.30
N THR A 27 -20.86 10.38 10.48
CA THR A 27 -21.38 11.16 11.59
C THR A 27 -20.42 11.13 12.77
N TRP A 28 -20.00 12.31 13.24
CA TRP A 28 -19.22 12.45 14.46
C TRP A 28 -20.15 12.45 15.67
N ILE A 29 -20.01 11.41 16.47
CA ILE A 29 -20.82 11.18 17.68
C ILE A 29 -19.98 11.35 18.93
N GLN A 30 -20.64 11.70 20.04
CA GLN A 30 -20.03 11.71 21.36
C GLN A 30 -19.71 10.27 21.82
N PRO A 31 -18.69 10.06 22.65
CA PRO A 31 -18.34 8.72 23.14
C PRO A 31 -19.51 7.98 23.80
N ALA A 32 -20.38 8.70 24.51
CA ALA A 32 -21.57 8.15 25.16
C ALA A 32 -22.59 7.55 24.16
N GLN A 33 -22.60 8.01 22.90
CA GLN A 33 -23.52 7.52 21.86
C GLN A 33 -22.99 6.26 21.15
N LYS A 34 -21.77 5.81 21.45
CA LYS A 34 -21.15 4.64 20.78
C LYS A 34 -22.02 3.40 20.83
N ALA A 35 -22.55 3.05 22.00
CA ALA A 35 -23.38 1.85 22.17
C ALA A 35 -24.67 1.93 21.33
N LYS A 36 -25.32 3.10 21.29
CA LYS A 36 -26.50 3.34 20.46
C LYS A 36 -26.16 3.20 18.97
N ALA A 37 -25.07 3.81 18.51
CA ALA A 37 -24.67 3.76 17.10
C ALA A 37 -24.38 2.31 16.65
N LEU A 38 -23.67 1.53 17.46
CA LEU A 38 -23.40 0.11 17.19
C LEU A 38 -24.71 -0.70 17.09
N ASN A 39 -25.66 -0.48 18.01
CA ASN A 39 -26.96 -1.15 17.98
C ASN A 39 -27.82 -0.77 16.76
N MET A 40 -27.55 0.38 16.15
CA MET A 40 -28.22 0.85 14.93
C MET A 40 -27.50 0.41 13.65
N GLY A 41 -26.47 -0.45 13.75
CA GLY A 41 -25.75 -0.99 12.60
C GLY A 41 -24.58 -0.13 12.12
N TYR A 42 -24.21 0.95 12.82
CA TYR A 42 -23.04 1.74 12.45
C TYR A 42 -21.74 1.07 12.91
N GLN A 43 -20.69 1.22 12.10
CA GLN A 43 -19.33 0.95 12.55
C GLN A 43 -18.76 2.20 13.24
N VAL A 44 -18.28 2.04 14.47
CA VAL A 44 -17.70 3.17 15.23
C VAL A 44 -16.19 3.05 15.28
N ILE A 45 -15.51 4.01 14.65
CA ILE A 45 -14.06 4.15 14.64
C ILE A 45 -13.65 5.29 15.58
N ASP A 46 -12.65 5.05 16.42
CA ASP A 46 -12.09 6.08 17.31
C ASP A 46 -11.23 7.09 16.54
N SER A 47 -11.08 8.30 17.08
CA SER A 47 -10.39 9.39 16.39
C SER A 47 -8.92 9.09 16.09
N ALA A 48 -8.22 8.31 16.94
CA ALA A 48 -6.83 7.97 16.70
C ALA A 48 -6.70 7.04 15.48
N SER A 49 -7.60 6.05 15.36
CA SER A 49 -7.69 5.17 14.19
C SER A 49 -8.05 5.92 12.90
N VAL A 50 -8.91 6.95 12.97
CA VAL A 50 -9.22 7.82 11.82
C VAL A 50 -7.97 8.57 11.35
N ILE A 51 -7.25 9.20 12.28
CA ILE A 51 -6.00 9.92 11.97
C ILE A 51 -4.96 8.96 11.40
N ALA A 52 -4.77 7.79 12.02
CA ALA A 52 -3.81 6.79 11.57
C ALA A 52 -4.11 6.32 10.14
N THR A 53 -5.38 6.03 9.82
CA THR A 53 -5.82 5.64 8.47
C THR A 53 -5.54 6.75 7.45
N HIS A 54 -5.87 8.00 7.80
CA HIS A 54 -5.65 9.14 6.92
C HIS A 54 -4.17 9.37 6.62
N VAL A 55 -3.31 9.36 7.66
CA VAL A 55 -1.86 9.49 7.50
C VAL A 55 -1.31 8.32 6.67
N ASN A 56 -1.76 7.08 6.92
CA ASN A 56 -1.33 5.93 6.13
C ASN A 56 -1.67 6.11 4.65
N LYS A 57 -2.88 6.60 4.34
CA LYS A 57 -3.30 6.86 2.97
C LYS A 57 -2.45 7.93 2.32
N ILE A 58 -2.24 9.08 2.99
CA ILE A 58 -1.39 10.16 2.47
C ILE A 58 0.01 9.64 2.20
N VAL A 59 0.65 8.99 3.17
CA VAL A 59 2.00 8.46 3.00
C VAL A 59 2.05 7.54 1.79
N ARG A 60 1.12 6.57 1.66
CA ARG A 60 1.09 5.67 0.50
C ARG A 60 0.95 6.38 -0.82
N SER A 61 0.15 7.45 -0.90
CA SER A 61 -0.02 8.25 -2.11
C SER A 61 1.26 9.00 -2.52
N TYR A 62 2.10 9.38 -1.56
CA TYR A 62 3.31 10.18 -1.81
C TYR A 62 4.62 9.40 -1.67
N ILE A 63 4.59 8.11 -1.31
CA ILE A 63 5.79 7.25 -1.22
C ILE A 63 6.68 7.33 -2.48
N PRO A 64 6.15 7.33 -3.72
CA PRO A 64 7.00 7.43 -4.92
C PRO A 64 7.87 8.70 -4.94
N ASP A 65 7.32 9.82 -4.46
CA ASP A 65 8.01 11.11 -4.41
C ASP A 65 8.99 11.19 -3.24
N LEU A 66 8.62 10.61 -2.10
CA LEU A 66 9.46 10.55 -0.89
C LEU A 66 10.64 9.60 -1.05
N PHE A 67 10.51 8.56 -1.87
CA PHE A 67 11.54 7.56 -2.11
C PHE A 67 12.73 8.15 -2.87
N ASN A 68 13.92 8.10 -2.29
CA ASN A 68 15.11 8.81 -2.76
C ASN A 68 16.37 7.90 -2.76
N TYR A 69 17.54 8.50 -3.00
CA TYR A 69 18.81 7.75 -3.11
C TYR A 69 19.19 7.03 -1.80
N ASP A 70 18.91 7.60 -0.64
CA ASP A 70 19.25 6.98 0.65
C ASP A 70 18.41 5.73 0.90
N ASP A 71 17.17 5.69 0.41
CA ASP A 71 16.31 4.52 0.50
C ASP A 71 16.83 3.35 -0.37
N ILE A 72 17.48 3.65 -1.49
CA ILE A 72 18.16 2.64 -2.32
C ILE A 72 19.32 2.04 -1.53
N THR A 73 20.12 2.86 -0.85
CA THR A 73 21.21 2.39 0.02
C THR A 73 20.67 1.44 1.09
N GLN A 74 19.57 1.81 1.75
CA GLN A 74 18.94 0.96 2.77
C GLN A 74 18.42 -0.36 2.19
N LEU A 75 17.77 -0.34 1.02
CA LEU A 75 17.33 -1.55 0.34
C LEU A 75 18.51 -2.43 -0.08
N HIS A 76 19.58 -1.81 -0.57
CA HIS A 76 20.80 -2.51 -0.95
C HIS A 76 21.45 -3.17 0.26
N ASN A 77 21.58 -2.47 1.39
CA ASN A 77 22.10 -3.04 2.63
C ASN A 77 21.27 -4.23 3.13
N ARG A 78 19.94 -4.14 3.02
CA ARG A 78 19.04 -5.26 3.33
C ARG A 78 19.24 -6.44 2.37
N LEU A 79 19.43 -6.17 1.07
CA LEU A 79 19.74 -7.21 0.10
C LEU A 79 21.09 -7.86 0.42
N SER A 80 22.12 -7.08 0.73
CA SER A 80 23.47 -7.56 1.04
C SER A 80 23.51 -8.45 2.27
N SER A 81 22.67 -8.19 3.28
CA SER A 81 22.59 -9.05 4.47
C SER A 81 21.88 -10.38 4.22
N MET A 82 20.99 -10.44 3.21
CA MET A 82 20.21 -11.64 2.87
C MET A 82 20.85 -12.47 1.74
N ALA A 83 21.43 -11.82 0.74
CA ALA A 83 21.95 -12.39 -0.49
C ALA A 83 23.14 -11.53 -1.01
N PRO A 84 24.32 -11.59 -0.37
CA PRO A 84 25.44 -10.69 -0.65
C PRO A 84 25.91 -10.77 -2.10
N ARG A 85 26.00 -11.98 -2.67
CA ARG A 85 26.40 -12.14 -4.06
C ARG A 85 25.42 -11.49 -5.05
N LEU A 86 24.12 -11.64 -4.80
CA LEU A 86 23.09 -11.01 -5.62
C LEU A 86 23.14 -9.47 -5.49
N ALA A 87 23.50 -8.96 -4.31
CA ALA A 87 23.70 -7.53 -4.13
C ALA A 87 24.86 -7.00 -4.97
N GLU A 88 26.01 -7.69 -4.97
CA GLU A 88 27.15 -7.37 -5.85
C GLU A 88 26.74 -7.37 -7.32
N ASP A 89 26.05 -8.43 -7.77
CA ASP A 89 25.60 -8.57 -9.15
C ASP A 89 24.63 -7.44 -9.54
N LEU A 90 23.71 -7.06 -8.64
CA LEU A 90 22.80 -5.94 -8.87
C LEU A 90 23.54 -4.60 -8.99
N SER A 91 24.52 -4.34 -8.12
CA SER A 91 25.35 -3.13 -8.17
C SER A 91 26.19 -3.04 -9.44
N ALA A 92 26.65 -4.17 -9.97
CA ALA A 92 27.33 -4.22 -11.26
C ALA A 92 26.37 -4.00 -12.44
N ALA A 93 25.11 -4.44 -12.30
CA ALA A 93 24.12 -4.42 -13.35
C ALA A 93 23.41 -3.06 -13.53
N LEU A 94 23.10 -2.35 -12.43
CA LEU A 94 22.32 -1.11 -12.44
C LEU A 94 22.88 -0.08 -11.46
N ASN A 95 22.97 1.17 -11.90
CA ASN A 95 23.33 2.28 -11.02
C ASN A 95 22.11 2.79 -10.23
N TYR A 96 22.38 3.61 -9.21
CA TYR A 96 21.33 4.13 -8.31
C TYR A 96 20.26 4.96 -9.04
N SER A 97 20.63 5.72 -10.09
CA SER A 97 19.65 6.50 -10.86
C SER A 97 18.66 5.59 -11.61
N GLN A 98 19.14 4.47 -12.16
CA GLN A 98 18.30 3.47 -12.81
C GLN A 98 17.39 2.76 -11.80
N LEU A 99 17.95 2.33 -10.67
CA LEU A 99 17.19 1.71 -9.59
C LEU A 99 16.10 2.65 -9.05
N LEU A 100 16.41 3.95 -8.89
CA LEU A 100 15.44 4.95 -8.45
C LEU A 100 14.22 5.00 -9.36
N LYS A 101 14.44 5.05 -10.68
CA LYS A 101 13.35 5.10 -11.67
C LYS A 101 12.50 3.82 -11.64
N VAL A 102 13.12 2.65 -11.54
CA VAL A 102 12.42 1.37 -11.47
C VAL A 102 11.59 1.27 -10.18
N TYR A 103 12.21 1.56 -9.03
CA TYR A 103 11.53 1.49 -7.73
C TYR A 103 10.40 2.50 -7.63
N ARG A 104 10.57 3.74 -8.11
CA ARG A 104 9.49 4.72 -8.15
C ARG A 104 8.35 4.29 -9.08
N ALA A 105 8.64 3.67 -10.23
CA ALA A 105 7.60 3.13 -11.11
C ALA A 105 6.78 2.04 -10.39
N LEU A 106 7.44 1.10 -9.71
CA LEU A 106 6.77 0.07 -8.90
C LEU A 106 5.92 0.69 -7.78
N LEU A 107 6.47 1.66 -7.04
CA LEU A 107 5.77 2.32 -5.94
C LEU A 107 4.57 3.16 -6.42
N THR A 108 4.66 3.76 -7.61
CA THR A 108 3.55 4.52 -8.23
C THR A 108 2.35 3.62 -8.49
N GLU A 109 2.60 2.35 -8.83
CA GLU A 109 1.57 1.32 -9.00
C GLU A 109 1.19 0.61 -7.69
N GLY A 110 1.71 1.05 -6.53
CA GLY A 110 1.46 0.44 -5.23
C GLY A 110 2.16 -0.91 -5.00
N VAL A 111 3.14 -1.26 -5.84
CA VAL A 111 3.88 -2.53 -5.73
C VAL A 111 4.93 -2.43 -4.61
N SER A 112 4.86 -3.35 -3.66
CA SER A 112 5.74 -3.40 -2.49
C SER A 112 7.17 -3.80 -2.85
N LEU A 113 8.15 -3.06 -2.32
CA LEU A 113 9.59 -3.37 -2.43
C LEU A 113 10.10 -4.30 -1.30
N ARG A 114 9.21 -4.96 -0.56
CA ARG A 114 9.58 -5.81 0.59
C ARG A 114 10.37 -7.05 0.17
N ASP A 115 9.96 -7.70 -0.91
CA ASP A 115 10.65 -8.89 -1.44
C ASP A 115 11.82 -8.48 -2.36
N ILE A 116 12.85 -7.89 -1.75
CA ILE A 116 13.99 -7.34 -2.49
C ILE A 116 14.83 -8.42 -3.17
N VAL A 117 14.83 -9.65 -2.68
CA VAL A 117 15.58 -10.76 -3.28
C VAL A 117 14.96 -11.14 -4.62
N THR A 118 13.63 -11.30 -4.70
CA THR A 118 12.94 -11.56 -5.97
C THR A 118 13.12 -10.38 -6.93
N ILE A 119 12.95 -9.14 -6.45
CA ILE A 119 13.13 -7.94 -7.26
C ILE A 119 14.54 -7.89 -7.87
N ALA A 120 15.58 -8.02 -7.04
CA ALA A 120 16.97 -7.97 -7.48
C ALA A 120 17.31 -9.07 -8.49
N THR A 121 16.84 -10.30 -8.24
CA THR A 121 17.06 -11.45 -9.15
C THR A 121 16.55 -11.15 -10.55
N VAL A 122 15.33 -10.61 -10.64
CA VAL A 122 14.71 -10.25 -11.93
C VAL A 122 15.45 -9.08 -12.56
N LEU A 123 15.81 -8.05 -11.80
CA LEU A 123 16.53 -6.90 -12.33
C LEU A 123 17.91 -7.27 -12.89
N VAL A 124 18.67 -8.15 -12.22
CA VAL A 124 19.95 -8.63 -12.76
C VAL A 124 19.73 -9.31 -14.10
N ALA A 125 18.79 -10.25 -14.19
CA ALA A 125 18.49 -10.98 -15.43
C ALA A 125 17.97 -10.07 -16.55
N SER A 126 16.93 -9.29 -16.29
CA SER A 126 16.31 -8.42 -17.30
C SER A 126 17.22 -7.27 -17.73
N SER A 127 18.11 -6.81 -16.85
CA SER A 127 19.02 -5.70 -17.19
C SER A 127 20.12 -6.08 -18.18
N ALA A 128 20.32 -7.38 -18.44
CA ALA A 128 21.17 -7.86 -19.52
C ALA A 128 20.53 -7.62 -20.91
N VAL A 129 19.20 -7.48 -20.96
CA VAL A 129 18.43 -7.27 -22.19
C VAL A 129 18.10 -5.80 -22.40
N THR A 130 17.70 -5.08 -21.34
CA THR A 130 17.30 -3.67 -21.43
C THR A 130 17.64 -2.87 -20.18
N LYS A 131 17.85 -1.56 -20.33
CA LYS A 131 17.99 -0.61 -19.21
C LYS A 131 16.80 0.34 -19.07
N ASP A 132 15.74 0.12 -19.85
CA ASP A 132 14.49 0.87 -19.75
C ASP A 132 13.75 0.52 -18.46
N HIS A 133 13.45 1.53 -17.65
CA HIS A 133 12.88 1.31 -16.31
C HIS A 133 11.43 0.83 -16.33
N ILE A 134 10.65 1.14 -17.38
CA ILE A 134 9.26 0.71 -17.51
C ILE A 134 9.23 -0.80 -17.78
N LEU A 135 10.11 -1.26 -18.68
CA LEU A 135 10.23 -2.69 -19.00
C LEU A 135 10.76 -3.49 -17.80
N LEU A 136 11.79 -2.99 -17.12
CA LEU A 136 12.31 -3.63 -15.91
C LEU A 136 11.24 -3.73 -14.81
N ALA A 137 10.44 -2.67 -14.61
CA ALA A 137 9.33 -2.71 -13.66
C ALA A 137 8.24 -3.72 -14.06
N ALA A 138 7.95 -3.87 -15.36
CA ALA A 138 7.00 -4.86 -15.85
C ALA A 138 7.43 -6.30 -15.54
N ASP A 139 8.70 -6.63 -15.76
CA ASP A 139 9.25 -7.95 -15.44
C ASP A 139 9.19 -8.23 -13.92
N VAL A 140 9.52 -7.23 -13.10
CA VAL A 140 9.41 -7.34 -11.64
C VAL A 140 7.96 -7.58 -11.21
N ARG A 141 6.98 -6.88 -11.80
CA ARG A 141 5.55 -7.11 -11.51
C ARG A 141 5.12 -8.54 -11.84
N LEU A 142 5.59 -9.09 -12.96
CA LEU A 142 5.30 -10.48 -13.33
C LEU A 142 5.86 -11.48 -12.31
N ALA A 143 7.07 -11.24 -11.80
CA ALA A 143 7.65 -12.08 -10.76
C ALA A 143 6.90 -11.97 -9.43
N LEU A 144 6.45 -10.76 -9.07
CA LEU A 144 5.69 -10.48 -7.84
C LEU A 144 4.18 -10.76 -7.97
N ARG A 145 3.70 -11.31 -9.10
CA ARG A 145 2.26 -11.46 -9.39
C ARG A 145 1.45 -12.05 -8.24
N ARG A 146 1.97 -13.08 -7.55
CA ARG A 146 1.28 -13.73 -6.42
C ARG A 146 1.13 -12.78 -5.24
N SER A 147 2.20 -12.07 -4.87
CA SER A 147 2.19 -11.09 -3.78
C SER A 147 1.28 -9.91 -4.09
N ILE A 148 1.17 -9.53 -5.37
CA ILE A 148 0.26 -8.48 -5.83
C ILE A 148 -1.20 -8.96 -5.78
N THR A 149 -1.50 -10.17 -6.26
CA THR A 149 -2.89 -10.66 -6.36
C THR A 149 -3.45 -11.17 -5.03
N HIS A 150 -2.61 -11.68 -4.12
CA HIS A 150 -3.05 -12.34 -2.90
C HIS A 150 -3.99 -11.47 -2.03
N PRO A 151 -3.69 -10.18 -1.76
CA PRO A 151 -4.59 -9.31 -0.99
C PRO A 151 -5.99 -9.20 -1.59
N PHE A 152 -6.09 -9.12 -2.92
CA PHE A 152 -7.37 -8.96 -3.63
C PHE A 152 -8.19 -10.26 -3.66
N VAL A 153 -7.52 -11.41 -3.74
CA VAL A 153 -8.21 -12.71 -3.68
C VAL A 153 -8.69 -13.03 -2.26
N SER A 154 -7.89 -12.69 -1.23
CA SER A 154 -8.32 -12.85 0.17
C SER A 154 -9.46 -11.91 0.55
N GLN A 155 -9.51 -10.71 -0.04
CA GLN A 155 -10.63 -9.80 0.10
C GLN A 155 -11.87 -10.32 -0.62
N ALA A 156 -11.77 -10.86 -1.84
CA ALA A 156 -12.91 -11.47 -2.52
C ALA A 156 -13.52 -12.69 -1.78
N GLY A 157 -12.74 -13.38 -0.92
CA GLY A 157 -13.25 -14.45 -0.05
C GLY A 157 -13.89 -13.97 1.27
N ALA A 158 -13.64 -12.71 1.67
CA ALA A 158 -14.18 -12.10 2.88
C ALA A 158 -15.24 -11.00 2.59
N ASP A 159 -15.25 -10.45 1.38
CA ASP A 159 -16.12 -9.38 0.89
C ASP A 159 -17.32 -9.92 0.10
N GLY A 160 -17.84 -11.10 0.47
CA GLY A 160 -19.16 -11.59 0.05
C GLY A 160 -20.33 -10.74 0.56
N VAL A 161 -20.11 -9.47 0.90
CA VAL A 161 -21.09 -8.52 1.46
C VAL A 161 -21.12 -7.19 0.68
N TYR A 162 -20.37 -7.04 -0.40
CA TYR A 162 -20.42 -5.82 -1.24
C TYR A 162 -20.66 -6.15 -2.73
N ALA A 163 -21.75 -6.86 -3.03
CA ALA A 163 -22.34 -6.92 -4.36
C ALA A 163 -23.82 -7.31 -4.28
N GLU A 164 -24.67 -6.36 -3.90
CA GLU A 164 -25.99 -6.07 -4.47
C GLU A 164 -26.56 -4.79 -3.84
#